data_AF-A0A538SLL1-F1
#
_entry.id   AF-A0A538SLL1-F1
#
_cell.length_a   1.000
_cell.length_b   1.000
_cell.length_c   1.000
_cell.angle_alpha   90.00
_cell.angle_beta   90.00
_cell.angle_gamma   90.00
#
_symmetry.space_group_name_H-M   'P 1'
#
loop_
_entity.id
_entity.type
_entity.pdbx_description
1 polymer ?
#
loop_
_entity_poly.entity_id
_entity_poly.type
_entity_poly.pdbx_seq_one_letter_code
_entity_poly.pdbx_strand_id
1 'polypeptide(L)'
;MPDDRETRLSERRRFLKLLGLVGMSSALSPPVLAFAQVPPGSGRPGAPEPAASDSAGAQGTKPPEISDEARTLAQVVAKRYGAHLTPEQLEAVTREIDNRVTGGKKLREAKLANHDEPDFTFQA
;
A
#
# COMPACT_ATOMS: atom_id res chain seq x y z
N MET A 1 21.25 27.03 -31.35
CA MET A 1 20.88 25.83 -30.58
C MET A 1 19.51 26.09 -29.98
N PRO A 2 18.43 25.49 -30.52
CA PRO A 2 17.10 25.66 -29.96
C PRO A 2 16.96 24.85 -28.65
N ASP A 3 16.29 25.44 -27.65
CA ASP A 3 16.17 24.91 -26.29
C ASP A 3 15.29 23.63 -26.23
N ASP A 4 15.87 22.51 -25.80
CA ASP A 4 15.22 21.20 -25.59
C ASP A 4 14.03 21.21 -24.59
N ARG A 5 13.78 22.35 -23.94
CA ARG A 5 12.67 22.52 -23.01
C ARG A 5 11.37 22.87 -23.74
N GLU A 6 11.43 23.59 -24.85
CA GLU A 6 10.24 24.00 -25.59
C GLU A 6 9.63 22.84 -26.38
N THR A 7 10.48 21.98 -26.94
CA THR A 7 10.07 20.75 -27.66
C THR A 7 9.27 19.83 -26.73
N ARG A 8 9.79 19.54 -25.54
CA ARG A 8 9.14 18.70 -24.52
C ARG A 8 7.80 19.25 -24.04
N LEU A 9 7.67 20.58 -23.92
CA LEU A 9 6.39 21.20 -23.54
C LEU A 9 5.34 21.12 -24.65
N SER A 10 5.75 21.22 -25.91
CA SER A 10 4.86 21.09 -27.06
C SER A 10 4.35 19.65 -27.26
N GLU A 11 5.19 18.66 -27.00
CA GLU A 11 4.85 17.23 -27.09
C GLU A 11 3.87 16.81 -26.00
N ARG A 12 4.07 17.27 -24.75
CA ARG A 12 3.14 17.02 -23.62
C ARG A 12 1.73 17.55 -23.90
N ARG A 13 1.62 18.73 -24.52
CA ARG A 13 0.32 19.30 -24.89
C ARG A 13 -0.36 18.55 -26.03
N ARG A 14 0.40 18.00 -26.98
CA ARG A 14 -0.16 17.14 -28.05
C ARG A 14 -0.65 15.81 -27.50
N PHE A 15 0.09 15.20 -26.58
CA PHE A 15 -0.33 13.96 -25.90
C PHE A 15 -1.63 14.15 -25.10
N LEU A 16 -1.74 15.22 -24.31
CA LEU A 16 -2.96 15.53 -23.56
C LEU A 16 -4.18 15.80 -24.47
N LYS A 17 -3.97 16.41 -25.64
CA LYS A 17 -5.03 16.60 -26.64
C LYS A 17 -5.52 15.29 -27.25
N LEU A 18 -4.64 14.29 -27.41
CA LEU A 18 -5.03 12.97 -27.91
C LEU A 18 -5.73 12.12 -26.85
N LEU A 19 -5.37 12.25 -25.57
CA LEU A 19 -6.03 11.54 -24.48
C LEU A 19 -7.46 12.04 -24.20
N GLY A 20 -7.74 13.32 -24.46
CA GLY A 20 -9.06 13.92 -24.28
C GLY A 20 -10.12 13.48 -25.31
N LEU A 21 -9.74 12.82 -26.41
CA LEU A 21 -10.65 12.46 -27.49
C LEU A 21 -11.33 11.09 -27.33
N VAL A 22 -10.94 10.29 -26.33
CA VAL A 22 -11.46 8.92 -26.11
C VAL A 22 -12.63 8.87 -25.12
N GLY A 23 -12.94 9.99 -24.44
CA GLY A 23 -13.98 10.05 -23.40
C GLY A 23 -15.40 10.42 -23.85
N MET A 24 -15.67 10.65 -25.13
CA MET A 24 -16.96 11.17 -25.60
C MET A 24 -17.79 10.15 -26.41
N SER A 25 -18.07 8.97 -25.85
CA SER A 25 -19.07 8.04 -26.42
C SER A 25 -19.61 7.10 -25.34
N SER A 26 -20.55 7.57 -24.51
CA SER A 26 -21.60 6.77 -23.86
C SER A 26 -22.58 7.69 -23.13
N ALA A 27 -23.37 8.44 -23.89
CA ALA A 27 -24.66 8.95 -23.41
C ALA A 27 -25.72 7.91 -23.77
N LEU A 28 -26.63 7.59 -22.82
CA LEU A 28 -28.10 7.46 -22.98
C LEU A 28 -28.71 6.64 -21.82
N SER A 29 -29.22 7.31 -20.78
CA SER A 29 -30.43 6.90 -20.05
C SER A 29 -31.02 8.08 -19.24
N PRO A 30 -32.37 8.18 -19.14
CA PRO A 30 -33.09 9.44 -18.98
C PRO A 30 -33.28 9.91 -17.52
N PRO A 31 -33.53 11.22 -17.29
CA PRO A 31 -33.88 11.77 -15.99
C PRO A 31 -35.39 11.63 -15.73
N VAL A 32 -35.78 11.01 -14.62
CA VAL A 32 -37.11 11.23 -14.05
C VAL A 32 -37.05 12.55 -13.27
N LEU A 33 -37.67 13.58 -13.85
CA LEU A 33 -37.95 14.85 -13.20
C LEU A 33 -39.09 14.67 -12.19
N ALA A 34 -38.79 14.67 -10.89
CA ALA A 34 -39.76 14.97 -9.85
C ALA A 34 -39.41 16.35 -9.25
N PHE A 35 -40.35 17.28 -9.39
CA PHE A 35 -40.28 18.67 -8.96
C PHE A 35 -39.93 18.83 -7.47
N ALA A 36 -38.85 19.56 -7.16
CA ALA A 36 -38.78 20.45 -6.00
C ALA A 36 -37.74 21.55 -6.30
N GLN A 37 -38.17 22.81 -6.23
CA GLN A 37 -37.37 24.01 -6.51
C GLN A 37 -36.26 24.26 -5.47
N VAL A 38 -35.16 24.85 -5.96
CA VAL A 38 -33.87 25.33 -5.39
C VAL A 38 -34.12 26.61 -4.51
N PRO A 39 -33.25 27.15 -3.59
CA PRO A 39 -31.77 27.23 -3.70
C PRO A 39 -30.97 27.21 -2.34
N PRO A 40 -29.67 27.60 -2.27
CA PRO A 40 -28.57 26.64 -2.10
C PRO A 40 -27.68 26.90 -0.87
N GLY A 41 -27.20 25.83 -0.23
CA GLY A 41 -26.25 25.92 0.89
C GLY A 41 -25.28 24.74 0.91
N SER A 42 -24.22 24.84 0.10
CA SER A 42 -22.92 24.18 0.22
C SER A 42 -22.86 22.76 0.80
N GLY A 43 -23.12 21.76 -0.04
CA GLY A 43 -22.71 20.37 0.20
C GLY A 43 -21.26 20.15 -0.22
N ARG A 44 -20.40 19.94 0.77
CA ARG A 44 -18.97 19.55 0.69
C ARG A 44 -18.76 18.34 -0.24
N PRO A 45 -17.78 18.36 -1.18
CA PRO A 45 -17.35 17.15 -1.88
C PRO A 45 -16.82 16.13 -0.88
N GLY A 46 -17.30 14.89 -0.98
CA GLY A 46 -16.97 13.79 -0.08
C GLY A 46 -15.46 13.59 0.06
N ALA A 47 -15.04 13.30 1.30
CA ALA A 47 -13.67 12.93 1.61
C ALA A 47 -13.25 11.66 0.81
N PRO A 48 -11.99 11.55 0.37
CA PRO A 48 -11.50 10.34 -0.24
C PRO A 48 -11.61 9.20 0.78
N GLU A 49 -12.23 8.11 0.33
CA GLU A 49 -12.32 6.84 1.05
C GLU A 49 -10.89 6.37 1.42
N PRO A 50 -10.63 5.95 2.67
CA PRO A 50 -9.32 5.41 3.02
C PRO A 50 -9.04 4.22 2.12
N ALA A 51 -7.83 4.18 1.53
CA ALA A 51 -7.35 3.07 0.74
C ALA A 51 -7.64 1.76 1.48
N ALA A 52 -8.34 0.85 0.82
CA ALA A 52 -8.50 -0.50 1.30
C ALA A 52 -7.10 -1.05 1.64
N SER A 53 -6.93 -1.52 2.88
CA SER A 53 -5.75 -2.31 3.23
C SER A 53 -5.58 -3.41 2.20
N ASP A 54 -4.35 -3.61 1.71
CA ASP A 54 -3.93 -4.74 0.89
C ASP A 54 -4.02 -6.05 1.69
N SER A 55 -5.22 -6.42 2.14
CA SER A 55 -5.56 -7.75 2.57
C SER A 55 -5.92 -8.55 1.32
N ALA A 56 -4.94 -8.76 0.46
CA ALA A 56 -5.07 -9.65 -0.68
C ALA A 56 -5.43 -11.06 -0.17
N GLY A 57 -6.71 -11.41 -0.33
CA GLY A 57 -7.24 -12.77 -0.36
C GLY A 57 -6.83 -13.69 0.79
N ALA A 58 -7.50 -13.59 1.94
CA ALA A 58 -7.60 -14.72 2.86
C ALA A 58 -8.54 -15.79 2.26
N GLN A 59 -8.06 -16.50 1.24
CA GLN A 59 -8.65 -17.78 0.86
C GLN A 59 -8.33 -18.77 1.98
N GLY A 60 -9.39 -19.38 2.52
CA GLY A 60 -9.38 -20.29 3.67
C GLY A 60 -8.42 -21.47 3.52
N THR A 61 -7.16 -21.19 3.80
CA THR A 61 -6.09 -22.15 4.01
C THR A 61 -5.81 -22.13 5.51
N LYS A 62 -5.66 -23.33 6.10
CA LYS A 62 -5.23 -23.46 7.50
C LYS A 62 -4.00 -22.55 7.71
N PRO A 63 -3.94 -21.77 8.81
CA PRO A 63 -2.80 -20.92 9.06
C PRO A 63 -1.51 -21.74 8.91
N PRO A 64 -0.51 -21.23 8.17
CA PRO A 64 0.76 -21.94 8.02
C PRO A 64 1.34 -22.23 9.40
N GLU A 65 1.99 -23.39 9.51
CA GLU A 65 2.59 -23.81 10.76
C GLU A 65 3.75 -22.86 11.12
N ILE A 66 3.76 -22.35 12.36
CA ILE A 66 4.84 -21.52 12.89
C ILE A 66 6.13 -22.34 12.94
N SER A 67 7.23 -21.79 12.41
CA SER A 67 8.54 -22.43 12.43
C SER A 67 9.14 -22.58 13.84
N ASP A 68 10.00 -23.58 14.04
CA ASP A 68 10.69 -23.80 15.33
C ASP A 68 11.63 -22.65 15.70
N GLU A 69 12.22 -22.01 14.71
CA GLU A 69 13.03 -20.79 14.88
C GLU A 69 12.17 -19.66 15.49
N ALA A 70 10.98 -19.41 14.94
CA ALA A 70 10.06 -18.42 15.46
C ALA A 70 9.57 -18.76 16.87
N ARG A 71 9.25 -20.04 17.15
CA ARG A 71 8.89 -20.50 18.50
C ARG A 71 10.02 -20.25 19.50
N THR A 72 11.26 -20.52 19.11
CA THR A 72 12.45 -20.32 19.97
C THR A 72 12.64 -18.85 20.31
N LEU A 73 12.53 -17.96 19.32
CA LEU A 73 12.61 -16.51 19.52
C LEU A 73 11.44 -16.00 20.39
N ALA A 74 10.23 -16.51 20.17
CA ALA A 74 9.06 -16.18 20.98
C ALA A 74 9.24 -16.57 22.46
N GLN A 75 9.95 -17.67 22.76
CA GLN A 75 10.27 -18.02 24.15
C GLN A 75 11.16 -16.98 24.83
N VAL A 76 12.09 -16.34 24.09
CA VAL A 76 12.91 -15.25 24.63
C VAL A 76 12.04 -14.03 24.93
N VAL A 77 11.10 -13.71 24.03
CA VAL A 77 10.11 -12.63 24.26
C VAL A 77 9.26 -12.92 25.48
N ALA A 78 8.71 -14.12 25.61
CA ALA A 78 7.90 -14.53 26.76
C ALA A 78 8.68 -14.41 28.07
N LYS A 79 9.95 -14.84 28.09
CA LYS A 79 10.80 -14.73 29.29
C LYS A 79 11.07 -13.28 29.71
N ARG A 80 11.23 -12.36 28.75
CA ARG A 80 11.56 -10.96 29.04
C ARG A 80 10.35 -10.08 29.29
N TYR A 81 9.25 -10.32 28.58
CA TYR A 81 8.11 -9.41 28.50
C TYR A 81 6.78 -10.10 28.79
N GLY A 82 6.76 -11.39 29.11
CA GLY A 82 5.52 -12.15 29.31
C GLY A 82 4.62 -11.62 30.42
N ALA A 83 5.17 -10.93 31.42
CA ALA A 83 4.38 -10.25 32.46
C ALA A 83 3.51 -9.10 31.92
N HIS A 84 3.79 -8.62 30.71
CA HIS A 84 3.09 -7.50 30.06
C HIS A 84 2.30 -7.93 28.82
N LEU A 85 2.24 -9.24 28.53
CA LEU A 85 1.61 -9.76 27.33
C LEU A 85 0.52 -10.75 27.70
N THR A 86 -0.67 -10.58 27.11
CA THR A 86 -1.68 -11.64 27.16
C THR A 86 -1.26 -12.83 26.29
N PRO A 87 -1.83 -14.02 26.49
CA PRO A 87 -1.55 -15.18 25.64
C PRO A 87 -1.80 -14.90 24.16
N GLU A 88 -2.86 -14.19 23.83
CA GLU A 88 -3.23 -13.83 22.45
C GLU A 88 -2.22 -12.85 21.84
N GLN A 89 -1.74 -11.89 22.63
CA GLN A 89 -0.68 -10.98 22.18
C GLN A 89 0.64 -11.72 21.96
N LEU A 90 0.98 -12.68 22.82
CA LEU A 90 2.17 -13.51 22.62
C LEU A 90 2.04 -14.39 21.37
N GLU A 91 0.86 -14.92 21.07
CA GLU A 91 0.61 -15.64 19.82
C GLU A 91 0.77 -14.72 18.59
N ALA A 92 0.21 -13.51 18.65
CA ALA A 92 0.34 -12.52 17.58
C ALA A 92 1.81 -12.14 17.35
N VAL A 93 2.59 -11.92 18.42
CA VAL A 93 4.03 -11.68 18.32
C VAL A 93 4.76 -12.87 17.72
N THR A 94 4.40 -14.10 18.11
CA THR A 94 5.00 -15.32 17.56
C THR A 94 4.78 -15.41 16.05
N ARG A 95 3.56 -15.11 15.59
CA ARG A 95 3.21 -15.08 14.15
C ARG A 95 3.98 -13.99 13.40
N GLU A 96 4.12 -12.81 13.98
CA GLU A 96 4.89 -11.72 13.39
C GLU A 96 6.39 -12.04 13.29
N ILE A 97 6.95 -12.72 14.30
CA ILE A 97 8.33 -13.22 14.25
C ILE A 97 8.49 -14.20 13.08
N ASP A 98 7.56 -15.14 12.91
CA ASP A 98 7.60 -16.11 11.82
C ASP A 98 7.55 -15.44 10.43
N ASN A 99 6.67 -14.45 10.28
CA ASN A 99 6.59 -13.63 9.08
C ASN A 99 7.92 -12.93 8.77
N ARG A 100 8.57 -12.34 9.79
CA ARG A 100 9.87 -11.66 9.65
C ARG A 100 11.01 -12.60 9.34
N VAL A 101 11.04 -13.77 9.98
CA VAL A 101 12.04 -14.81 9.70
C VAL A 101 11.92 -15.25 8.23
N THR A 102 10.69 -15.50 7.77
CA THR A 102 10.43 -15.91 6.38
C THR A 102 10.77 -14.79 5.39
N GLY A 103 10.35 -13.56 5.65
CA GLY A 103 10.71 -12.40 4.83
C GLY A 103 12.22 -12.16 4.79
N GLY A 104 12.89 -12.27 5.93
CA GLY A 104 14.34 -12.12 6.05
C GLY A 104 15.12 -13.21 5.31
N LYS A 105 14.60 -14.44 5.24
CA LYS A 105 15.18 -15.52 4.40
C LYS A 105 15.17 -15.11 2.92
N LYS A 106 14.06 -14.57 2.42
CA LYS A 106 13.95 -14.05 1.05
C LYS A 106 14.87 -12.86 0.80
N LEU A 107 14.97 -11.92 1.73
CA LEU A 107 15.86 -10.75 1.58
C LEU A 107 17.33 -11.15 1.51
N ARG A 108 17.74 -12.22 2.20
CA ARG A 108 19.11 -12.75 2.14
C ARG A 108 19.47 -13.42 0.82
N GLU A 109 18.50 -13.69 -0.05
CA GLU A 109 18.77 -14.19 -1.41
C GLU A 109 19.33 -13.07 -2.31
N ALA A 110 19.11 -11.80 -1.95
CA ALA A 110 19.74 -10.68 -2.63
C ALA A 110 21.26 -10.68 -2.37
N LYS A 111 22.05 -10.73 -3.43
CA LYS A 111 23.51 -10.68 -3.36
C LYS A 111 23.95 -9.23 -3.21
N LEU A 112 24.45 -8.89 -2.02
CA LEU A 112 25.05 -7.60 -1.75
C LEU A 112 26.57 -7.69 -1.84
N ALA A 113 27.21 -6.68 -2.44
CA ALA A 113 28.64 -6.46 -2.38
C ALA A 113 28.99 -5.58 -1.17
N ASN A 114 30.24 -5.64 -0.70
CA ASN A 114 30.68 -4.84 0.45
C ASN A 114 30.59 -3.32 0.22
N HIS A 115 30.42 -2.87 -1.02
CA HIS A 115 30.27 -1.45 -1.39
C HIS A 115 28.81 -1.05 -1.60
N ASP A 116 27.84 -1.95 -1.41
CA ASP A 116 26.42 -1.60 -1.47
C ASP A 116 26.04 -0.80 -0.22
N GLU A 117 25.74 0.47 -0.40
CA GLU A 117 25.38 1.39 0.68
C GLU A 117 23.90 1.28 1.07
N PRO A 118 23.53 1.65 2.32
CA PRO A 118 22.12 1.80 2.68
C PRO A 118 21.45 2.89 1.84
N ASP A 119 20.14 2.74 1.61
CA ASP A 119 19.33 3.71 0.83
C ASP A 119 19.43 5.15 1.37
N PHE A 120 19.67 5.28 2.69
CA PHE A 120 19.90 6.56 3.33
C PHE A 120 21.06 6.48 4.34
N THR A 121 21.95 7.47 4.28
CA THR A 121 22.98 7.72 5.29
C THR A 121 22.67 9.02 6.02
N PHE A 122 22.69 8.99 7.35
CA PHE A 122 22.51 10.19 8.16
C PHE A 122 23.80 11.01 8.19
N GLN A 123 23.68 12.34 8.08
CA GLN A 123 24.78 13.30 8.30
C GLN A 123 24.36 14.31 9.38
N ALA A 124 25.27 14.59 10.32
CA ALA A 124 25.06 15.40 11.52
C ALA A 124 25.41 16.88 11.32
#